data_AF-A0A5B0EAK1-F1
#
_entry.id   AF-A0A5B0EAK1-F1
#
_cell.length_a   1.000
_cell.length_b   1.000
_cell.length_c   1.000
_cell.angle_alpha   90.00
_cell.angle_beta   90.00
_cell.angle_gamma   90.00
#
_symmetry.space_group_name_H-M   'P 1'
#
loop_
_entity.id
_entity.type
_entity.pdbx_description
1 polymer ?
#
loop_
_entity_poly.entity_id
_entity_poly.type
_entity_poly.pdbx_seq_one_letter_code
_entity_poly.pdbx_strand_id
1 'polypeptide(L)'
;MPAANAASPWYKHLWPWIIIAILACSVTLTLSMVTIAVNNPDNLVNDNYYEAGKGINRSLDRELLAQTLLLRASVHLDDVTGEVDLRLSGNSQPKTLELNLISPTQPEKDRKITLARSETEQGRYIGQLSDKVDGRRFVELLGVQDDKTWRMFEEEQVSHDKDLLLGDEPLQGAEDLKK
;
A
#
# COMPACT_ATOMS: atom_id res chain seq x y z
N MET A 1 -3.28 -14.37 70.92
CA MET A 1 -2.89 -14.91 69.60
C MET A 1 -1.42 -15.28 69.71
N PRO A 2 -0.99 -16.53 69.40
CA PRO A 2 0.40 -16.92 69.58
C PRO A 2 1.27 -16.16 68.57
N ALA A 3 2.42 -15.66 69.02
CA ALA A 3 3.39 -14.97 68.18
C ALA A 3 4.01 -15.91 67.15
N ALA A 4 4.11 -15.50 65.89
CA ALA A 4 4.73 -16.28 64.83
C ALA A 4 6.24 -16.42 65.07
N ASN A 5 6.72 -17.66 65.28
CA ASN A 5 8.14 -17.96 65.42
C ASN A 5 8.89 -17.74 64.09
N ALA A 6 9.86 -16.83 64.09
CA ALA A 6 10.67 -16.43 62.94
C ALA A 6 11.80 -17.44 62.59
N ALA A 7 11.47 -18.71 62.31
CA ALA A 7 12.49 -19.75 62.06
C ALA A 7 12.18 -20.73 60.91
N SER A 8 11.17 -20.48 60.07
CA SER A 8 10.96 -21.27 58.85
C SER A 8 11.58 -20.56 57.64
N PRO A 9 12.32 -21.26 56.76
CA PRO A 9 12.86 -20.65 55.54
C PRO A 9 11.75 -20.05 54.65
N TRP A 10 11.99 -18.85 54.12
CA TRP A 10 11.01 -18.05 53.38
C TRP A 10 10.35 -18.80 52.20
N TYR A 11 11.11 -19.66 51.51
CA TYR A 11 10.65 -20.42 50.34
C TYR A 11 9.60 -21.49 50.67
N LYS A 12 9.36 -21.79 51.94
CA LYS A 12 8.29 -22.72 52.38
C LYS A 12 6.92 -22.05 52.47
N HIS A 13 6.86 -20.72 52.38
CA HIS A 13 5.61 -19.98 52.42
C HIS A 13 5.09 -19.75 51.00
N LEU A 14 3.78 -19.91 50.79
CA LEU A 14 3.14 -19.75 49.47
C LEU A 14 3.18 -18.30 48.96
N TRP A 15 3.01 -17.32 49.86
CA TRP A 15 2.89 -15.90 49.52
C TRP A 15 4.09 -15.33 48.74
N PRO A 16 5.36 -15.57 49.13
CA PRO A 16 6.52 -15.19 48.33
C PRO A 16 6.48 -15.71 46.89
N TRP A 17 6.05 -16.96 46.67
CA TRP A 17 5.95 -17.54 45.33
C TRP A 17 4.85 -16.90 44.48
N ILE A 18 3.71 -16.53 45.08
CA ILE A 18 2.65 -15.78 44.36
C ILE A 18 3.19 -14.43 43.88
N ILE A 19 3.90 -13.70 44.74
CA ILE A 19 4.49 -12.39 44.39
C ILE A 19 5.52 -12.56 43.26
N ILE A 20 6.42 -13.54 43.37
CA ILE A 20 7.41 -13.84 42.33
C ILE A 20 6.72 -14.23 41.01
N ALA A 21 5.67 -15.05 41.06
CA ALA A 21 4.93 -15.46 39.88
C ALA A 21 4.25 -14.28 39.18
N ILE A 22 3.66 -13.35 39.92
CA ILE A 22 3.07 -12.12 39.35
C ILE A 22 4.14 -11.27 38.69
N LEU A 23 5.29 -11.06 39.35
CA LEU A 23 6.40 -10.28 38.79
C LEU A 23 6.98 -10.94 37.54
N ALA A 24 7.22 -12.25 37.57
CA ALA A 24 7.71 -13.00 36.43
C ALA A 24 6.72 -12.95 35.26
N CYS A 25 5.42 -13.14 35.53
CA CYS A 25 4.37 -13.05 34.53
C CYS A 25 4.35 -11.66 33.86
N SER A 26 4.44 -10.59 34.65
CA SER A 26 4.52 -9.22 34.15
C SER A 26 5.70 -9.03 33.20
N VAL A 27 6.90 -9.48 33.60
CA VAL A 27 8.11 -9.37 32.76
C VAL A 27 7.95 -10.17 31.46
N THR A 28 7.43 -11.40 31.54
CA THR A 28 7.22 -12.23 30.34
C THR A 28 6.18 -11.64 29.39
N LEU A 29 5.09 -11.08 29.91
CA LEU A 29 4.05 -10.41 29.12
C LEU A 29 4.62 -9.17 28.43
N THR A 30 5.34 -8.32 29.16
CA THR A 30 5.97 -7.12 28.59
C THR A 30 6.99 -7.48 27.52
N LEU A 31 7.85 -8.49 27.75
CA LEU A 31 8.82 -8.92 26.75
C LEU A 31 8.15 -9.52 25.50
N SER A 32 7.06 -10.28 25.69
CA SER A 32 6.27 -10.81 24.56
C SER A 32 5.64 -9.68 23.76
N MET A 33 5.08 -8.67 24.42
CA MET A 33 4.48 -7.51 23.77
C MET A 33 5.52 -6.69 23.01
N VAL A 34 6.72 -6.49 23.58
CA VAL A 34 7.85 -5.86 22.88
C VAL A 34 8.26 -6.69 21.66
N THR A 35 8.33 -8.01 21.79
CA THR A 35 8.65 -8.90 20.67
C THR A 35 7.63 -8.78 19.54
N ILE A 36 6.33 -8.75 19.87
CA ILE A 36 5.26 -8.54 18.89
C ILE A 36 5.40 -7.17 18.22
N ALA A 37 5.60 -6.10 19.00
CA ALA A 37 5.72 -4.74 18.47
C ALA A 37 6.94 -4.55 17.55
N VAL A 38 8.08 -5.16 17.88
CA VAL A 38 9.30 -5.11 17.05
C VAL A 38 9.14 -5.93 15.77
N ASN A 39 8.48 -7.08 15.85
CA ASN A 39 8.27 -7.94 14.68
C ASN A 39 7.08 -7.51 13.80
N ASN A 40 6.20 -6.65 14.31
CA ASN A 40 5.06 -6.09 13.59
C ASN A 40 5.12 -4.57 13.72
N PRO A 41 6.12 -3.91 13.12
CA PRO A 41 6.13 -2.46 13.10
C PRO A 41 4.84 -1.99 12.44
N ASP A 42 4.11 -1.08 13.12
CA ASP A 42 3.08 -0.30 12.44
C ASP A 42 3.74 0.37 11.23
N ASN A 43 3.04 0.40 10.11
CA ASN A 43 3.50 1.13 8.92
C ASN A 43 3.44 2.63 9.28
N LEU A 44 4.47 3.11 9.99
CA LEU A 44 4.48 4.41 10.63
C LEU A 44 4.58 5.48 9.53
N VAL A 45 3.42 5.99 9.12
CA VAL A 45 3.30 7.27 8.44
C VAL A 45 3.73 8.35 9.44
N ASN A 46 5.04 8.58 9.65
CA ASN A 46 5.46 9.80 10.34
C ASN A 46 6.93 10.24 10.19
N ASP A 47 7.90 9.34 10.01
CA ASP A 47 9.32 9.79 9.98
C ASP A 47 9.68 10.63 8.74
N ASN A 48 8.83 10.59 7.72
CA ASN A 48 9.05 11.30 6.48
C ASN A 48 8.34 12.65 6.39
N TYR A 49 7.67 13.27 7.36
CA TYR A 49 6.82 14.45 7.05
C TYR A 49 7.49 15.56 6.18
N TYR A 50 8.81 15.80 6.32
CA TYR A 50 9.58 16.70 5.44
C TYR A 50 9.96 16.11 4.06
N GLU A 51 10.32 14.82 4.02
CA GLU A 51 10.56 14.08 2.76
C GLU A 51 9.26 13.68 2.05
N ALA A 52 8.16 13.58 2.79
CA ALA A 52 6.81 13.31 2.36
C ALA A 52 6.29 14.54 1.63
N GLY A 53 6.55 15.77 2.09
CA GLY A 53 6.27 16.98 1.32
C GLY A 53 6.97 16.99 -0.06
N LYS A 54 8.24 16.58 -0.12
CA LYS A 54 8.97 16.44 -1.40
C LYS A 54 8.45 15.29 -2.26
N GLY A 55 8.11 14.17 -1.63
CA GLY A 55 7.51 13.01 -2.29
C GLY A 55 6.13 13.33 -2.86
N ILE A 56 5.29 14.02 -2.08
CA ILE A 56 3.96 14.52 -2.46
C ILE A 56 4.11 15.48 -3.64
N ASN A 57 4.98 16.49 -3.58
CA ASN A 57 5.21 17.40 -4.71
C ASN A 57 5.69 16.66 -5.96
N ARG A 58 6.65 15.73 -5.81
CA ARG A 58 7.13 14.92 -6.93
C ARG A 58 6.03 14.05 -7.52
N SER A 59 5.11 13.59 -6.70
CA SER A 59 3.98 12.77 -7.13
C SER A 59 2.89 13.60 -7.80
N LEU A 60 2.62 14.81 -7.29
CA LEU A 60 1.71 15.79 -7.87
C LEU A 60 2.24 16.30 -9.23
N ASP A 61 3.54 16.55 -9.37
CA ASP A 61 4.16 16.92 -10.65
C ASP A 61 3.95 15.84 -11.72
N ARG A 62 4.00 14.56 -11.33
CA ARG A 62 3.77 13.42 -12.23
C ARG A 62 2.30 13.33 -12.66
N GLU A 63 1.38 13.62 -11.74
CA GLU A 63 -0.06 13.67 -12.02
C GLU A 63 -0.45 14.87 -12.88
N LEU A 64 0.10 16.05 -12.60
CA LEU A 64 -0.05 17.23 -13.44
C LEU A 64 0.50 17.00 -14.85
N LEU A 65 1.60 16.26 -14.97
CA LEU A 65 2.13 15.85 -16.28
C LEU A 65 1.14 14.94 -17.01
N ALA A 66 0.52 13.96 -16.33
CA ALA A 66 -0.51 13.12 -16.94
C ALA A 66 -1.72 13.94 -17.44
N GLN A 67 -2.16 14.93 -16.66
CA GLN A 67 -3.23 15.86 -17.09
C GLN A 67 -2.82 16.74 -18.27
N THR A 68 -1.59 17.27 -18.26
CA THR A 68 -1.06 18.09 -19.36
C THR A 68 -0.95 17.27 -20.65
N LEU A 69 -0.66 15.98 -20.52
CA LEU A 69 -0.63 15.02 -21.62
C LEU A 69 -2.04 14.52 -22.01
N LEU A 70 -3.11 15.00 -21.36
CA LEU A 70 -4.51 14.60 -21.60
C LEU A 70 -4.70 13.08 -21.53
N LEU A 71 -4.01 12.43 -20.58
CA LEU A 71 -4.05 10.99 -20.45
C LEU A 71 -5.36 10.52 -19.83
N ARG A 72 -5.91 9.46 -20.40
CA ARG A 72 -6.97 8.64 -19.78
C ARG A 72 -6.70 7.18 -20.07
N ALA A 73 -6.96 6.32 -19.10
CA ALA A 73 -6.87 4.89 -19.28
C ALA A 73 -8.18 4.19 -18.91
N SER A 74 -8.46 3.11 -19.62
CA SER A 74 -9.45 2.10 -19.24
C SER A 74 -8.71 0.79 -19.05
N VAL A 75 -8.92 0.13 -17.90
CA VAL A 75 -8.25 -1.12 -17.53
C VAL A 75 -9.29 -2.20 -17.30
N HIS A 76 -9.15 -3.30 -18.01
CA HIS A 76 -9.94 -4.51 -17.84
C HIS A 76 -9.05 -5.62 -17.27
N LEU A 77 -9.54 -6.32 -16.25
CA LEU A 77 -8.85 -7.45 -15.64
C LEU A 77 -9.68 -8.71 -15.85
N ASP A 78 -9.12 -9.68 -16.58
CA ASP A 78 -9.77 -10.97 -16.84
C ASP A 78 -9.48 -11.96 -15.70
N ASP A 79 -10.53 -12.43 -15.02
CA ASP A 79 -10.44 -13.36 -13.89
C ASP A 79 -9.97 -14.77 -14.28
N VAL A 80 -10.23 -15.17 -15.52
CA VAL A 80 -10.05 -16.55 -16.00
C VAL A 80 -8.63 -16.74 -16.53
N THR A 81 -8.17 -15.77 -17.33
CA THR A 81 -6.86 -15.79 -17.98
C THR A 81 -5.82 -15.03 -17.17
N GLY A 82 -6.23 -14.10 -16.31
CA GLY A 82 -5.33 -13.16 -15.63
C GLY A 82 -4.76 -12.08 -16.57
N GLU A 83 -5.25 -11.98 -17.80
CA GLU A 83 -4.85 -10.93 -18.73
C GLU A 83 -5.31 -9.57 -18.22
N VAL A 84 -4.42 -8.59 -18.27
CA VAL A 84 -4.74 -7.18 -18.03
C VAL A 84 -4.72 -6.47 -19.37
N ASP A 85 -5.88 -6.04 -19.84
CA ASP A 85 -6.04 -5.20 -21.04
C ASP A 85 -6.15 -3.74 -20.61
N LEU A 86 -5.29 -2.89 -21.17
CA LEU A 86 -5.35 -1.45 -20.91
C LEU A 86 -5.44 -0.69 -22.22
N ARG A 87 -6.38 0.26 -22.28
CA ARG A 87 -6.52 1.23 -23.37
C ARG A 87 -6.11 2.61 -22.88
N LEU A 88 -4.97 3.10 -23.37
CA LEU A 88 -4.45 4.42 -23.08
C LEU A 88 -4.79 5.39 -24.22
N SER A 89 -5.31 6.56 -23.86
CA SER A 89 -5.54 7.70 -24.75
C SER A 89 -4.77 8.92 -24.28
N GLY A 90 -4.54 9.88 -25.18
CA GLY A 90 -3.80 11.11 -24.92
C GLY A 90 -2.44 11.17 -25.64
N ASN A 91 -1.57 12.06 -25.17
CA ASN A 91 -0.36 12.48 -25.87
C ASN A 91 0.91 11.73 -25.44
N SER A 92 0.79 10.59 -24.76
CA SER A 92 1.90 9.70 -24.43
C SER A 92 1.55 8.26 -24.74
N GLN A 93 2.47 7.55 -25.41
CA GLN A 93 2.32 6.13 -25.76
C GLN A 93 3.66 5.40 -25.56
N PRO A 94 4.15 5.27 -24.32
CA PRO A 94 5.42 4.61 -24.03
C PRO A 94 5.40 3.14 -24.46
N LYS A 95 6.57 2.51 -24.60
CA LYS A 95 6.65 1.08 -24.95
C LYS A 95 6.11 0.17 -23.85
N THR A 96 6.24 0.61 -22.61
CA THR A 96 5.84 -0.12 -21.41
C THR A 96 5.15 0.81 -20.44
N LEU A 97 4.19 0.27 -19.70
CA LEU A 97 3.58 0.91 -18.55
C LEU A 97 3.77 0.04 -17.31
N GLU A 98 3.71 0.65 -16.15
CA GLU A 98 3.66 -0.04 -14.88
C GLU A 98 2.31 0.24 -14.22
N LEU A 99 1.56 -0.81 -13.95
CA LEU A 99 0.30 -0.79 -13.22
C LEU A 99 0.52 -1.38 -11.83
N ASN A 100 0.25 -0.60 -10.79
CA ASN A 100 0.27 -1.04 -9.40
C ASN A 100 -1.15 -1.05 -8.84
N LEU A 101 -1.56 -2.19 -8.28
CA LEU A 101 -2.82 -2.39 -7.57
C LEU A 101 -2.50 -2.52 -6.09
N ILE A 102 -2.67 -1.43 -5.33
CA ILE A 102 -2.21 -1.31 -3.95
C ILE A 102 -3.39 -1.55 -3.00
N SER A 103 -3.20 -2.45 -2.06
CA SER A 103 -4.17 -2.76 -1.01
C SER A 103 -4.15 -1.67 0.07
N PRO A 104 -5.32 -1.22 0.57
CA PRO A 104 -5.37 -0.22 1.63
C PRO A 104 -4.72 -0.65 2.95
N THR A 105 -4.61 -1.96 3.23
CA THR A 105 -4.19 -2.49 4.54
C THR A 105 -3.28 -3.70 4.50
N GLN A 106 -3.12 -4.35 3.33
CA GLN A 106 -2.44 -5.64 3.20
C GLN A 106 -1.37 -5.54 2.10
N PRO A 107 -0.16 -5.05 2.40
CA PRO A 107 0.91 -4.89 1.40
C PRO A 107 1.26 -6.17 0.65
N GLU A 108 1.08 -7.34 1.27
CA GLU A 108 1.26 -8.65 0.65
C GLU A 108 0.24 -8.95 -0.48
N LYS A 109 -0.85 -8.16 -0.55
CA LYS A 109 -1.86 -8.19 -1.60
C LYS A 109 -1.62 -7.15 -2.69
N ASP A 110 -0.53 -6.40 -2.61
CA ASP A 110 -0.16 -5.45 -3.66
C ASP A 110 0.31 -6.23 -4.89
N ARG A 111 -0.12 -5.78 -6.07
CA ARG A 111 0.26 -6.40 -7.34
C ARG A 111 0.85 -5.34 -8.26
N LYS A 112 2.00 -5.66 -8.83
CA LYS A 112 2.71 -4.82 -9.79
C LYS A 112 2.79 -5.57 -11.11
N ILE A 113 2.27 -4.94 -12.17
CA ILE A 113 2.12 -5.52 -13.49
C ILE A 113 2.84 -4.61 -14.47
N THR A 114 3.79 -5.17 -15.22
CA THR A 114 4.37 -4.48 -16.37
C THR A 114 3.50 -4.76 -17.59
N LEU A 115 2.97 -3.70 -18.20
CA LEU A 115 2.15 -3.79 -19.40
C LEU A 115 3.00 -3.44 -20.61
N ALA A 116 3.00 -4.30 -21.62
CA ALA A 116 3.68 -4.07 -22.89
C ALA A 116 2.70 -3.52 -23.92
N ARG A 117 3.12 -2.51 -24.68
CA ARG A 117 2.30 -1.96 -25.76
C ARG A 117 2.09 -3.00 -26.86
N SER A 118 0.85 -3.16 -27.31
CA SER A 118 0.53 -3.97 -28.48
C SER A 118 1.13 -3.34 -29.74
N GLU A 119 1.70 -4.17 -30.63
CA GLU A 119 2.19 -3.74 -31.93
C GLU A 119 1.07 -3.60 -32.97
N THR A 120 -0.07 -4.25 -32.72
CA THR A 120 -1.19 -4.36 -33.68
C THR A 120 -2.31 -3.36 -33.42
N GLU A 121 -2.48 -2.95 -32.16
CA GLU A 121 -3.55 -2.05 -31.73
C GLU A 121 -2.99 -0.83 -31.02
N GLN A 122 -3.21 0.35 -31.61
CA GLN A 122 -2.70 1.59 -31.06
C GLN A 122 -3.34 1.89 -29.70
N GLY A 123 -2.51 2.27 -28.72
CA GLY A 123 -2.95 2.60 -27.37
C GLY A 123 -3.35 1.38 -26.51
N ARG A 124 -3.27 0.15 -27.05
CA ARG A 124 -3.50 -1.07 -26.28
C ARG A 124 -2.22 -1.52 -25.58
N TYR A 125 -2.35 -1.91 -24.33
CA TYR A 125 -1.28 -2.47 -23.51
C TYR A 125 -1.78 -3.76 -22.86
N ILE A 126 -0.90 -4.76 -22.78
CA ILE A 126 -1.24 -6.08 -22.26
C ILE A 126 -0.21 -6.49 -21.22
N GLY A 127 -0.67 -7.08 -20.12
CA GLY A 127 0.19 -7.75 -19.16
C GLY A 127 -0.53 -8.90 -18.48
N GLN A 128 0.15 -9.53 -17.53
CA GLN A 128 -0.33 -10.72 -16.85
C GLN A 128 -0.36 -10.49 -15.35
N LEU A 129 -1.51 -10.74 -14.75
CA LEU A 129 -1.70 -10.76 -13.31
C LEU A 129 -1.50 -12.18 -12.78
N SER A 130 -0.70 -12.32 -11.71
CA SER A 130 -0.36 -13.62 -11.13
C SER A 130 -1.46 -14.18 -10.23
N ASP A 131 -2.20 -13.31 -9.55
CA ASP A 131 -3.26 -13.70 -8.62
C ASP A 131 -4.47 -12.79 -8.81
N LYS A 132 -5.66 -13.36 -8.60
CA LYS A 132 -6.92 -12.59 -8.58
C LYS A 132 -6.85 -11.41 -7.60
N VAL A 133 -7.23 -10.23 -8.08
CA VAL A 133 -7.35 -9.01 -7.28
C VAL A 133 -8.80 -8.54 -7.30
N ASP A 134 -9.35 -8.33 -6.10
CA ASP A 134 -10.69 -7.80 -5.92
C ASP A 134 -10.75 -6.80 -4.76
N GLY A 135 -11.77 -5.95 -4.83
CA GLY A 135 -12.11 -4.99 -3.80
C GLY A 135 -11.45 -3.64 -4.00
N ARG A 136 -11.58 -2.79 -2.98
CA ARG A 136 -10.99 -1.45 -2.94
C ARG A 136 -9.47 -1.51 -3.13
N ARG A 137 -8.93 -0.80 -4.10
CA ARG A 137 -7.50 -0.65 -4.37
C ARG A 137 -7.17 0.80 -4.72
N PHE A 138 -5.96 1.22 -4.37
CA PHE A 138 -5.37 2.37 -5.03
C PHE A 138 -4.69 1.88 -6.32
N VAL A 139 -5.13 2.41 -7.45
CA VAL A 139 -4.66 2.04 -8.78
C VAL A 139 -3.68 3.10 -9.24
N GLU A 140 -2.42 2.72 -9.40
CA GLU A 140 -1.36 3.58 -9.91
C GLU A 140 -0.96 3.14 -11.32
N LEU A 141 -1.03 4.04 -12.29
CA LEU A 141 -0.48 3.83 -13.62
C LEU A 141 0.67 4.78 -13.87
N LEU A 142 1.83 4.22 -14.22
CA LEU A 142 3.06 4.95 -14.50
C LEU A 142 3.50 4.74 -15.95
N GLY A 143 3.92 5.83 -16.57
CA GLY A 143 4.60 5.80 -17.87
C GLY A 143 5.67 6.88 -17.96
N VAL A 144 6.52 6.78 -18.98
CA VAL A 144 7.63 7.72 -19.20
C VAL A 144 7.47 8.39 -20.56
N GLN A 145 7.50 9.71 -20.57
CA GLN A 145 7.46 10.58 -21.74
C GLN A 145 8.62 11.56 -21.66
N ASP A 146 9.51 11.57 -22.66
CA ASP A 146 10.65 12.50 -22.73
C ASP A 146 11.48 12.55 -21.43
N ASP A 147 11.88 11.38 -20.93
CA ASP A 147 12.60 11.17 -19.67
C ASP A 147 11.88 11.63 -18.38
N LYS A 148 10.62 12.05 -18.50
CA LYS A 148 9.76 12.39 -17.36
C LYS A 148 8.73 11.30 -17.12
N THR A 149 8.60 10.90 -15.86
CA THR A 149 7.53 10.00 -15.45
C THR A 149 6.24 10.78 -15.28
N TRP A 150 5.13 10.27 -15.82
CA TRP A 150 3.78 10.72 -15.48
C TRP A 150 3.08 9.65 -14.64
N ARG A 151 2.05 10.05 -13.90
CA ARG A 151 1.29 9.17 -13.01
C ARG A 151 -0.20 9.43 -13.13
N MET A 152 -1.02 8.39 -13.17
CA MET A 152 -2.45 8.46 -12.80
C MET A 152 -2.61 7.64 -11.52
N PHE A 153 -3.30 8.18 -10.51
CA PHE A 153 -3.42 7.55 -9.20
C PHE A 153 -4.81 7.81 -8.63
N GLU A 154 -5.64 6.78 -8.59
CA GLU A 154 -7.04 6.88 -8.18
C GLU A 154 -7.42 5.70 -7.29
N GLU A 155 -8.46 5.88 -6.49
CA GLU A 155 -8.99 4.82 -5.66
C GLU A 155 -10.18 4.17 -6.36
N GLU A 156 -10.07 2.88 -6.63
CA GLU A 156 -11.04 2.16 -7.43
C GLU A 156 -11.55 0.90 -6.76
N GLN A 157 -12.78 0.51 -7.12
CA GLN A 157 -13.36 -0.75 -6.71
C GLN A 157 -13.07 -1.80 -7.79
N VAL A 158 -12.01 -2.58 -7.60
CA VAL A 158 -11.61 -3.62 -8.55
C VAL A 158 -12.63 -4.76 -8.54
N SER A 159 -13.19 -5.03 -9.72
CA SER A 159 -14.08 -6.17 -10.02
C SER A 159 -13.88 -6.61 -11.46
N HIS A 160 -14.02 -7.90 -11.73
CA HIS A 160 -13.83 -8.50 -13.06
C HIS A 160 -14.90 -8.11 -14.09
N ASP A 161 -16.06 -7.65 -13.63
CA ASP A 161 -17.19 -7.31 -14.51
C ASP A 161 -17.19 -5.84 -14.97
N LYS A 162 -16.20 -5.05 -14.54
CA LYS A 162 -16.16 -3.61 -14.80
C LYS A 162 -14.76 -3.14 -15.15
N ASP A 163 -14.72 -2.25 -16.13
CA ASP A 163 -13.49 -1.53 -16.46
C ASP A 163 -13.22 -0.47 -15.41
N LEU A 164 -11.95 -0.36 -15.01
CA LEU A 164 -11.44 0.73 -14.20
C LEU A 164 -11.13 1.89 -15.12
N LEU A 165 -11.63 3.07 -14.80
CA LEU A 165 -11.30 4.29 -15.51
C LEU A 165 -10.25 5.03 -14.70
N LEU A 166 -9.29 5.66 -15.38
CA LEU A 166 -8.27 6.50 -14.77
C LEU A 166 -8.15 7.80 -15.56
N GLY A 167 -7.93 8.90 -14.83
CA GLY A 167 -7.79 10.24 -15.40
C GLY A 167 -9.12 10.93 -15.69
N ASP A 168 -10.23 10.45 -15.14
CA ASP A 168 -11.53 11.10 -15.16
C ASP A 168 -11.81 11.94 -13.90
N GLU A 169 -11.11 11.67 -12.80
CA GLU A 169 -11.20 12.45 -11.57
C GLU A 169 -10.24 13.65 -11.53
N PRO A 170 -10.61 14.77 -10.88
CA PRO A 170 -9.69 15.88 -10.64
C PRO A 170 -8.62 15.50 -9.60
N LEU A 171 -7.39 16.02 -9.74
CA LEU A 171 -6.32 15.76 -8.77
C LEU A 171 -6.73 16.26 -7.38
N GLN A 172 -6.68 15.38 -6.40
CA GLN A 172 -6.87 15.73 -5.01
C GLN A 172 -5.63 16.49 -4.49
N GLY A 173 -5.83 17.68 -3.93
CA GLY A 173 -4.73 18.52 -3.41
C GLY A 173 -4.16 19.56 -4.39
N ALA A 174 -4.65 19.64 -5.64
CA ALA A 174 -4.29 20.71 -6.57
C ALA A 174 -5.07 22.03 -6.32
N GLU A 175 -5.92 22.08 -5.29
CA GLU A 175 -6.78 23.23 -4.98
C GLU A 175 -5.98 24.51 -4.63
N ASP A 176 -4.79 24.35 -4.05
CA ASP A 176 -3.94 25.48 -3.61
C ASP A 176 -3.10 26.12 -4.74
N LEU A 177 -3.01 25.49 -5.91
CA LEU A 177 -2.19 25.99 -7.03
C LEU A 177 -2.90 27.08 -7.86
N LYS A 178 -4.17 27.38 -7.56
CA LYS A 178 -4.99 28.38 -8.29
C LYS A 178 -4.97 29.79 -7.69
N LYS A 179 -4.10 30.09 -6.72
CA LYS A 179 -4.09 31.38 -6.02
C LYS A 179 -2.88 32.25 -6.30
#